data_AF-A0A7W1CRX0-F1
#
_entry.id   AF-A0A7W1CRX0-F1
#
_cell.length_a   1.000
_cell.length_b   1.000
_cell.length_c   1.000
_cell.angle_alpha   90.00
_cell.angle_beta   90.00
_cell.angle_gamma   90.00
#
_symmetry.space_group_name_H-M   'P 1'
#
loop_
_entity.id
_entity.type
_entity.pdbx_description
1 polymer ?
#
loop_
_entity_poly.entity_id
_entity_poly.type
_entity_poly.pdbx_seq_one_letter_code
_entity_poly.pdbx_strand_id
1 'polypeptide(L)' 'MNLGAQIRLLDYRNLRWIPKIEGAMKSGVPTSIVAGTGHFCGPNNVIELLQKRGHKIEQL' A
#
# COMPACT_ATOMS: atom_id res chain seq x y z
N MET A 1 19.71 -4.92 -16.57
CA MET A 1 18.34 -4.65 -16.09
C MET A 1 18.23 -3.17 -15.74
N ASN A 2 17.19 -2.48 -16.23
CA ASN A 2 17.04 -1.03 -16.02
C ASN A 2 16.24 -0.78 -14.73
N LEU A 3 16.92 -0.27 -13.68
CA LEU A 3 16.32 -0.03 -12.36
C LEU A 3 15.04 0.84 -12.44
N GLY A 4 14.99 1.79 -13.37
CA GLY A 4 13.84 2.68 -13.52
C GLY A 4 12.56 2.00 -14.04
N ALA A 5 12.67 0.85 -14.71
CA ALA A 5 11.49 0.07 -15.11
C ALA A 5 10.91 -0.74 -13.93
N GLN A 6 11.78 -1.30 -13.07
CA GLN A 6 11.38 -2.09 -11.90
C GLN A 6 10.69 -1.22 -10.84
N ILE A 7 11.21 -0.02 -10.58
CA ILE A 7 10.61 0.94 -9.62
C ILE A 7 9.17 1.27 -10.03
N ARG A 8 8.94 1.54 -11.32
CA ARG A 8 7.60 1.81 -11.84
C ARG A 8 6.64 0.63 -11.62
N LEU A 9 7.10 -0.61 -11.84
CA LEU A 9 6.24 -1.80 -11.65
C LEU A 9 5.79 -1.98 -10.19
N LEU A 10 6.71 -1.82 -9.23
CA LEU A 10 6.39 -1.95 -7.81
C LEU A 10 5.44 -0.86 -7.34
N ASP A 11 5.62 0.36 -7.83
CA ASP A 11 4.74 1.49 -7.53
C ASP A 11 3.32 1.26 -8.07
N TYR A 12 3.19 0.85 -9.33
CA TYR A 12 1.89 0.52 -9.92
C TYR A 12 1.18 -0.63 -9.17
N ARG A 13 1.93 -1.64 -8.71
CA ARG A 13 1.38 -2.72 -7.88
C ARG A 13 0.82 -2.16 -6.57
N ASN A 14 1.54 -1.29 -5.88
CA ASN A 14 1.08 -0.70 -4.61
C ASN A 14 -0.12 0.22 -4.80
N LEU A 15 -0.15 1.03 -5.86
CA LEU A 15 -1.30 1.88 -6.20
C LEU A 15 -2.59 1.07 -6.39
N ARG A 16 -2.50 -0.13 -6.98
CA ARG A 16 -3.66 -1.03 -7.17
C ARG A 16 -4.17 -1.65 -5.86
N TRP A 17 -3.38 -1.64 -4.78
CA TRP A 17 -3.81 -2.14 -3.47
C TRP A 17 -4.67 -1.14 -2.72
N ILE A 18 -4.38 0.16 -2.83
CA ILE A 18 -5.08 1.22 -2.09
C ILE A 18 -6.61 1.13 -2.18
N PRO A 19 -7.25 1.06 -3.37
CA PRO A 19 -8.71 0.99 -3.44
C PRO A 19 -9.28 -0.31 -2.83
N LYS A 20 -8.52 -1.42 -2.81
CA LYS A 20 -8.95 -2.67 -2.19
C LYS A 20 -8.94 -2.59 -0.68
N ILE A 21 -7.90 -1.96 -0.12
CA ILE A 21 -7.76 -1.72 1.33
C ILE A 21 -8.87 -0.78 1.79
N GLU A 22 -9.11 0.32 1.08
CA GLU A 22 -10.21 1.25 1.39
C GLU A 22 -11.57 0.56 1.26
N GLY A 23 -11.75 -0.34 0.29
CA GLY A 23 -12.93 -1.18 0.17
C GLY A 23 -13.13 -2.08 1.39
N ALA A 24 -12.08 -2.74 1.86
CA ALA A 24 -12.12 -3.56 3.08
C ALA A 24 -12.46 -2.72 4.32
N MET A 25 -11.88 -1.53 4.47
CA MET A 25 -12.20 -0.61 5.56
C MET A 25 -13.68 -0.18 5.54
N LYS A 26 -14.20 0.19 4.37
CA LYS A 26 -15.60 0.61 4.19
C LYS A 26 -16.61 -0.50 4.46
N SER A 27 -16.20 -1.76 4.34
CA SER A 27 -17.08 -2.91 4.61
C SER A 27 -17.46 -3.04 6.09
N GLY A 28 -16.70 -2.42 7.01
CA GLY A 28 -16.88 -2.56 8.45
C GLY A 28 -16.46 -3.91 9.02
N VAL A 29 -15.99 -4.85 8.18
CA VAL A 29 -15.49 -6.16 8.62
C VAL A 29 -14.05 -6.03 9.10
N PRO A 30 -13.71 -6.44 10.34
CA PRO A 30 -12.33 -6.50 10.80
C PRO A 30 -11.48 -7.34 9.84
N THR A 31 -10.53 -6.68 9.18
CA THR A 31 -9.74 -7.28 8.10
C THR A 31 -8.25 -7.16 8.41
N SER A 32 -7.56 -8.30 8.48
CA SER A 32 -6.10 -8.35 8.52
C SER A 32 -5.52 -8.39 7.11
N ILE A 33 -4.51 -7.56 6.84
CA ILE A 33 -3.80 -7.53 5.55
C ILE A 33 -2.38 -8.03 5.79
N VAL A 34 -2.02 -9.12 5.10
CA VAL A 34 -0.66 -9.69 5.14
C VAL A 34 0.02 -9.39 3.80
N ALA A 35 1.24 -8.85 3.85
CA ALA A 35 2.00 -8.49 2.66
C ALA A 35 3.50 -8.79 2.84
N GLY A 36 4.21 -9.08 1.76
CA GLY A 36 5.66 -9.21 1.77
C GLY A 36 6.38 -7.86 1.85
N THR A 37 7.64 -7.86 2.31
CA THR A 37 8.44 -6.66 2.62
C THR A 37 8.47 -5.62 1.50
N GLY A 38 8.46 -6.06 0.24
CA GLY A 38 8.46 -5.15 -0.91
C GLY A 38 7.24 -4.21 -1.00
N HIS A 39 6.18 -4.42 -0.22
CA HIS A 39 5.04 -3.49 -0.12
C HIS A 39 5.29 -2.33 0.84
N PHE A 40 6.32 -2.42 1.69
CA PHE A 40 6.61 -1.46 2.75
C PHE A 40 7.86 -0.60 2.48
N CYS A 41 8.53 -0.79 1.33
CA CYS A 41 9.75 -0.07 0.97
C CYS A 41 9.50 1.07 -0.03
N GLY A 42 10.24 2.18 0.10
CA GLY A 42 10.26 3.30 -0.84
C GLY A 42 9.09 4.29 -0.68
N PRO A 43 9.11 5.43 -1.41
CA PRO A 43 8.19 6.57 -1.20
C PRO A 43 6.74 6.32 -1.68
N ASN A 44 6.50 5.18 -2.33
CA ASN A 44 5.18 4.72 -2.79
C ASN A 44 4.83 3.37 -2.14
N ASN A 45 5.34 3.14 -0.92
CA ASN A 45 4.90 2.01 -0.10
C ASN A 45 3.42 2.16 0.33
N VAL A 46 2.79 1.06 0.72
CA VAL A 46 1.35 1.03 1.04
C VAL A 46 1.00 1.94 2.22
N ILE A 47 1.87 2.03 3.24
CA ILE A 47 1.64 2.85 4.44
C ILE A 47 1.62 4.33 4.06
N GLU A 48 2.65 4.82 3.35
CA GLU A 48 2.72 6.21 2.92
C GLU A 48 1.57 6.60 1.99
N LEU A 49 1.18 5.71 1.07
CA LEU A 49 0.07 5.97 0.16
C LEU A 49 -1.26 6.10 0.91
N LEU A 50 -1.49 5.29 1.94
CA LEU A 50 -2.68 5.40 2.79
C LEU A 50 -2.64 6.66 3.68
N GLN A 51 -1.49 7.02 4.24
CA GLN A 51 -1.32 8.28 4.99
C GLN A 51 -1.62 9.51 4.11
N LYS A 52 -1.13 9.51 2.87
CA LYS A 52 -1.43 10.57 1.86
C LYS A 52 -2.92 10.68 1.54
N ARG A 53 -3.71 9.61 1.77
CA ARG A 53 -5.16 9.57 1.61
C ARG A 53 -5.92 10.03 2.86
N GLY A 54 -5.22 10.40 3.93
CA GLY A 54 -5.80 10.86 5.20
C GLY A 54 -6.06 9.75 6.21
N HIS A 55 -5.60 8.52 5.96
CA HIS A 55 -5.74 7.43 6.93
C HIS A 55 -4.72 7.57 8.05
N LYS A 56 -5.17 7.42 9.30
CA LYS A 56 -4.29 7.31 10.47
C LYS A 56 -3.71 5.89 10.50
N ILE A 57 -2.39 5.78 10.57
CA ILE A 57 -1.69 4.50 10.73
C ILE A 57 -0.84 4.58 11.99
N GLU A 58 -0.96 3.55 12.83
CA GLU A 58 -0.25 3.42 14.08
C GLU A 58 0.59 2.13 14.04
N GLN A 59 1.80 2.20 14.58
CA GLN A 59 2.59 1.02 14.91
C GLN A 59 2.31 0.69 16.38
N LEU A 60 1.78 -0.51 16.62
CA LEU A 60 1.54 -1.06 17.96
C LEU A 60 2.79 -1.70 18.54
#